data_AF-A0A7X5AL29-F1
#
_entry.id   AF-A0A7X5AL29-F1
#
_cell.length_a   1.000
_cell.length_b   1.000
_cell.length_c   1.000
_cell.angle_alpha   90.00
_cell.angle_beta   90.00
_cell.angle_gamma   90.00
#
_symmetry.space_group_name_H-M   'P 1'
#
loop_
_entity.id
_entity.type
_entity.pdbx_description
1 polymer ?
#
loop_
_entity_poly.entity_id
_entity_poly.type
_entity_poly.pdbx_seq_one_letter_code
_entity_poly.pdbx_strand_id
1 'polypeptide(L)' 'MLTRVRDLDERVNTGAVVEWQSPMGSRYRWERRTRRAGVESGPGSGHWLWLDARPADLRAARRAVLEHINLEEL' A
#
# COMPACT_ATOMS: atom_id res chain seq x y z
N MET A 1 -10.98 -9.00 -5.95
CA MET A 1 -10.57 -7.84 -6.77
C MET A 1 -11.17 -6.55 -6.19
N LEU A 2 -10.34 -5.58 -5.85
CA LEU A 2 -10.77 -4.28 -5.35
C LEU A 2 -11.03 -3.34 -6.53
N THR A 3 -12.20 -2.71 -6.57
CA THR A 3 -12.61 -1.88 -7.73
C THR A 3 -12.30 -0.40 -7.58
N ARG A 4 -12.24 0.11 -6.36
CA ARG A 4 -12.07 1.54 -6.09
C ARG A 4 -11.00 1.73 -5.02
N VAL A 5 -10.29 2.85 -5.11
CA VAL A 5 -9.29 3.27 -4.11
C VAL A 5 -9.86 3.35 -2.69
N ARG A 6 -11.14 3.71 -2.54
CA ARG A 6 -11.82 3.78 -1.24
C ARG A 6 -12.11 2.40 -0.63
N ASP A 7 -11.97 1.34 -1.42
CA ASP A 7 -12.18 -0.04 -0.96
C ASP A 7 -10.89 -0.57 -0.29
N LEU A 8 -9.78 0.17 -0.34
CA LEU A 8 -8.58 -0.13 0.43
C LEU A 8 -8.87 0.02 1.92
N ASP A 9 -8.61 -1.06 2.66
CA ASP A 9 -8.77 -1.10 4.10
C ASP A 9 -7.61 -0.38 4.78
N GLU A 10 -7.79 0.91 5.09
CA GLU A 10 -6.80 1.76 5.77
C GLU A 10 -6.74 1.41 7.26
N ARG A 11 -5.56 0.98 7.73
CA ARG A 11 -5.33 0.55 9.11
C ARG A 11 -4.56 1.56 9.94
N VAL A 12 -3.69 2.33 9.29
CA VAL A 12 -2.86 3.34 9.96
C VAL A 12 -2.82 4.58 9.10
N ASN A 13 -2.96 5.75 9.73
CA ASN A 13 -2.74 7.04 9.07
C ASN A 13 -2.19 8.05 10.07
N THR A 14 -0.88 8.31 10.00
CA THR A 14 -0.18 9.28 10.85
C THR A 14 0.13 10.58 10.13
N GLY A 15 -0.35 10.75 8.88
CA GLY A 15 0.03 11.84 7.98
C GLY A 15 1.46 11.77 7.42
N ALA A 16 2.37 11.04 8.06
CA ALA A 16 3.70 10.71 7.55
C ALA A 16 3.75 9.30 6.93
N VAL A 17 3.03 8.36 7.54
CA VAL A 17 2.91 6.97 7.11
C VAL A 17 1.43 6.63 7.01
N VAL A 18 1.06 5.95 5.93
CA VAL A 18 -0.28 5.37 5.76
C VAL A 18 -0.11 3.89 5.46
N GLU A 19 -0.93 3.04 6.08
CA GLU A 19 -0.91 1.61 5.86
C GLU A 19 -2.28 1.07 5.51
N TRP A 20 -2.28 0.07 4.64
CA TRP A 20 -3.48 -0.64 4.19
C TRP A 20 -3.32 -2.15 4.38
N GLN A 21 -4.43 -2.86 4.44
CA GLN A 21 -4.46 -4.31 4.40
C GLN A 21 -5.22 -4.79 3.14
N SER A 22 -4.66 -5.78 2.44
CA SER A 22 -5.34 -6.42 1.32
C SER A 22 -6.34 -7.49 1.80
N PRO A 23 -7.26 -7.94 0.92
CA PRO A 23 -8.18 -9.04 1.22
C PRO A 23 -7.48 -10.33 1.69
N MET A 24 -6.31 -10.67 1.14
CA MET A 24 -5.54 -11.85 1.59
C MET A 24 -4.69 -11.60 2.84
N GLY A 25 -4.75 -10.40 3.41
CA GLY A 25 -4.12 -10.06 4.69
C GLY A 25 -2.73 -9.42 4.57
N SER A 26 -2.19 -9.25 3.36
CA SER A 26 -0.91 -8.58 3.12
C SER A 26 -0.99 -7.11 3.53
N ARG A 27 0.06 -6.60 4.17
CA ARG A 27 0.14 -5.20 4.58
C ARG A 27 0.84 -4.37 3.52
N TYR A 28 0.31 -3.18 3.28
CA TYR A 28 0.86 -2.18 2.39
C TYR A 28 1.17 -0.92 3.18
N ARG A 29 2.23 -0.21 2.78
CA ARG A 29 2.65 1.04 3.41
C ARG A 29 2.98 2.07 2.36
N TRP A 30 2.62 3.32 2.63
CA TRP A 30 3.15 4.49 1.96
C TRP A 30 3.82 5.43 2.95
N GLU A 31 4.98 5.95 2.55
CA GLU A 31 5.74 6.93 3.32
C GLU A 31 5.82 8.25 2.58
N ARG A 32 5.29 9.31 3.19
CA ARG A 32 5.22 10.64 2.59
C ARG A 32 6.61 11.26 2.35
N ARG A 33 7.54 11.06 3.29
CA ARG A 33 8.88 11.67 3.24
C ARG A 33 9.72 11.10 2.11
N THR A 34 9.65 9.79 1.90
CA THR A 34 10.44 9.07 0.89
C THR A 34 9.68 8.90 -0.43
N ARG A 35 8.37 9.18 -0.44
CA ARG A 35 7.46 9.00 -1.58
C ARG A 35 7.52 7.58 -2.13
N ARG A 36 7.49 6.59 -1.24
CA ARG A 36 7.53 5.17 -1.59
C ARG A 36 6.27 4.49 -1.09
N ALA A 37 5.70 3.64 -1.92
CA ALA A 37 4.71 2.66 -1.52
C ALA A 37 5.33 1.27 -1.60
N GLY A 38 4.91 0.35 -0.74
CA GLY A 38 5.48 -0.99 -0.65
C GLY A 38 4.52 -1.98 -0.01
N VAL A 39 4.87 -3.25 -0.11
CA VAL A 39 4.21 -4.39 0.54
C VAL A 39 5.14 -4.97 1.59
N GLU A 40 4.58 -5.48 2.69
CA GLU A 40 5.35 -6.17 3.71
C GLU A 40 5.92 -7.47 3.12
N SER A 41 7.22 -7.73 3.32
CA SER A 41 7.90 -8.89 2.71
C SER A 41 7.42 -10.24 3.26
N GLY A 42 6.67 -10.20 4.37
CA GLY A 42 6.06 -11.34 5.02
C GLY A 42 5.29 -10.88 6.25
N PRO A 43 4.28 -11.63 6.72
CA PRO A 43 3.40 -11.17 7.79
C PRO A 43 4.16 -10.81 9.07
N GLY A 44 4.07 -9.53 9.46
CA GLY A 44 4.70 -9.04 10.70
C GLY A 44 6.22 -8.92 10.64
N SER A 45 6.84 -9.00 9.47
CA SER A 45 8.29 -8.87 9.32
C SER A 45 8.78 -7.46 9.62
N GLY A 46 7.94 -6.43 9.43
CA GLY A 46 8.35 -5.03 9.49
C GLY A 46 9.30 -4.61 8.35
N HIS A 47 9.62 -5.51 7.43
CA HIS A 47 10.43 -5.26 6.25
C HIS A 47 9.52 -5.00 5.04
N TRP A 48 9.85 -3.98 4.24
CA TRP A 48 9.02 -3.52 3.14
C TRP A 48 9.72 -3.72 1.80
N LEU A 49 9.05 -4.42 0.90
CA LEU A 49 9.38 -4.49 -0.52
C LEU A 49 8.74 -3.28 -1.20
N TRP A 50 9.56 -2.32 -1.58
CA TRP A 50 9.09 -1.10 -2.20
C TRP A 50 8.72 -1.33 -3.66
N LEU A 51 7.54 -0.86 -4.04
CA LEU A 51 7.11 -0.83 -5.42
C LEU A 51 7.99 0.12 -6.23
N ASP A 52 8.12 -0.15 -7.53
CA ASP A 52 8.84 0.74 -8.45
C ASP A 52 8.15 2.09 -8.60
N ALA A 53 6.83 2.14 -8.37
CA ALA A 53 6.05 3.36 -8.37
C ALA A 53 6.56 4.36 -7.31
N ARG A 54 6.72 5.63 -7.72
CA ARG A 54 7.12 6.75 -6.85
C ARG A 54 5.96 7.74 -6.69
N PRO A 55 4.93 7.42 -5.89
CA PRO A 55 3.75 8.26 -5.76
C PRO A 55 4.09 9.61 -5.12
N ALA A 56 3.72 10.70 -5.80
CA ALA A 56 3.96 12.07 -5.33
C ALA A 56 3.09 12.45 -4.13
N ASP A 57 1.92 11.82 -4.00
CA ASP A 57 0.93 12.08 -2.95
C ASP A 57 0.16 10.81 -2.54
N LEU A 58 -0.70 10.94 -1.52
CA LEU A 58 -1.50 9.85 -0.98
C LEU A 58 -2.46 9.24 -2.01
N ARG A 59 -3.01 10.06 -2.91
CA ARG A 59 -3.97 9.58 -3.92
C ARG A 59 -3.27 8.70 -4.95
N ALA A 60 -2.09 9.13 -5.40
CA ALA A 60 -1.23 8.34 -6.27
C ALA A 60 -0.77 7.05 -5.58
N ALA A 61 -0.42 7.12 -4.30
CA ALA A 61 0.00 5.95 -3.53
C ALA A 61 -1.10 4.91 -3.41
N ARG A 62 -2.33 5.34 -3.06
CA ARG A 62 -3.49 4.45 -3.01
C ARG A 62 -3.77 3.79 -4.35
N ARG A 63 -3.62 4.51 -5.47
CA ARG A 63 -3.80 3.91 -6.80
C ARG A 63 -2.75 2.85 -7.10
N ALA A 64 -1.47 3.12 -6.82
CA ALA A 64 -0.40 2.16 -7.03
C ALA A 64 -0.57 0.90 -6.15
N VAL A 65 -0.96 1.06 -4.89
CA VAL A 65 -1.25 -0.06 -3.98
C VAL A 65 -2.44 -0.88 -4.48
N LEU A 66 -3.53 -0.23 -4.89
CA LEU A 66 -4.70 -0.90 -5.44
C LEU A 66 -4.37 -1.72 -6.69
N GLU A 67 -3.61 -1.14 -7.62
CA GLU A 67 -3.16 -1.81 -8.84
C GLU A 67 -2.30 -3.04 -8.51
N HIS A 68 -1.37 -2.90 -7.56
CA HIS A 68 -0.50 -4.00 -7.16
C HIS A 68 -1.26 -5.12 -6.44
N ILE A 69 -2.18 -4.80 -5.51
CA ILE A 69 -3.05 -5.82 -4.87
C ILE A 69 -3.82 -6.59 -5.93
N ASN A 70 -4.42 -5.87 -6.90
CA ASN A 70 -5.13 -6.54 -7.96
C ASN A 70 -4.20 -7.40 -8.83
N LEU A 71 -2.96 -7.00 -9.10
CA LEU A 71 -2.03 -7.83 -9.88
C LEU A 71 -1.57 -9.10 -9.16
N GLU A 72 -1.30 -9.04 -7.86
CA GLU A 72 -0.77 -10.17 -7.08
C GLU A 72 -1.85 -11.12 -6.55
N GLU A 73 -3.07 -10.63 -6.34
CA GLU A 73 -4.19 -11.41 -5.76
C GLU A 73 -5.30 -11.74 -6.78
N LEU A 74 -5.00 -11.63 -8.09
CA LEU A 74 -5.89 -12.07 -9.17
C LEU A 74 -5.80 -13.58 -9.43
#